data_AF-A0A530HBL5-F1
#
_entry.id   AF-A0A530HBL5-F1
#
_cell.length_a   1.000
_cell.length_b   1.000
_cell.length_c   1.000
_cell.angle_alpha   90.00
_cell.angle_beta   90.00
_cell.angle_gamma   90.00
#
_symmetry.space_group_name_H-M   'P 1'
#
loop_
_entity.id
_entity.type
_entity.pdbx_description
1 polymer ?
#
loop_
_entity_poly.entity_id
_entity_poly.type
_entity_poly.pdbx_seq_one_letter_code
_entity_poly.pdbx_strand_id
1 'polypeptide(L)'
;MKPTAKKPDLLRDNELIYGRLLAVDEPHLIQRYNKALVAFGLEPTRLKSFQIDRTGFSPEIAEECGDFDYLDPNEVNRRFIILTPSQIDLPVVHTAFSNTSQLMFEFMSKNQRAIDALTIKDVIYGEIEDSVPKVNDIEDLLSINQVEFKVLSAEDVLGKAAELGRLVDRLKQEPDAWRDNAMLQRMVDLAKICGDIRENALVPDQVIFRHNAYWTSHFGGLYVFVDPDMTTVICDPAAPGFRRSRPWQVSYLSINDADK
;
A
#
# COMPACT_ATOMS: atom_id res chain seq x y z
N MET A 1 22.69 25.85 -25.01
CA MET A 1 21.34 25.28 -24.80
C MET A 1 20.59 26.21 -23.86
N LYS A 2 19.50 26.83 -24.32
CA LYS A 2 18.59 27.55 -23.42
C LYS A 2 17.80 26.49 -22.63
N PRO A 3 17.62 26.64 -21.31
CA PRO A 3 16.73 25.75 -20.56
C PRO A 3 15.32 25.97 -21.10
N THR A 4 14.71 24.91 -21.62
CA THR A 4 13.27 24.87 -21.90
C THR A 4 12.54 25.07 -20.58
N ALA A 5 11.92 26.23 -20.39
CA ALA A 5 11.04 26.47 -19.26
C ALA A 5 9.94 25.38 -19.26
N LYS A 6 9.87 24.58 -18.18
CA LYS A 6 8.79 23.60 -17.96
C LYS A 6 7.48 24.39 -18.06
N LYS A 7 6.59 24.00 -18.97
CA LYS A 7 5.26 24.63 -19.11
C LYS A 7 4.59 24.62 -17.73
N PRO A 8 3.97 25.71 -17.26
CA PRO A 8 3.23 25.69 -16.01
C PRO A 8 2.12 24.65 -16.11
N ASP A 9 2.11 23.70 -15.18
CA ASP A 9 1.06 22.69 -15.08
C ASP A 9 -0.09 23.30 -14.29
N LEU A 10 -0.89 24.11 -15.00
CA LEU A 10 -1.99 24.88 -14.43
C LEU A 10 -2.98 24.00 -13.64
N LEU A 11 -3.06 22.71 -13.93
CA LEU A 11 -3.94 21.79 -13.22
C LEU A 11 -3.38 21.44 -11.84
N ARG A 12 -2.06 21.24 -11.73
CA ARG A 12 -1.37 21.06 -10.45
C ARG A 12 -1.30 22.35 -9.65
N ASP A 13 -0.94 23.45 -10.32
CA ASP A 13 -0.76 24.77 -9.69
C ASP A 13 -2.06 25.31 -9.07
N ASN A 14 -3.22 24.88 -9.57
CA ASN A 14 -4.54 25.25 -9.04
C ASN A 14 -5.20 24.12 -8.21
N GLU A 15 -4.45 23.09 -7.81
CA GLU A 15 -4.94 21.95 -7.03
C GLU A 15 -6.10 21.17 -7.69
N LEU A 16 -6.30 21.33 -9.01
CA LEU A 16 -7.34 20.63 -9.77
C LEU A 16 -6.94 19.17 -10.05
N ILE A 17 -5.65 18.89 -10.06
CA ILE A 17 -5.07 17.54 -10.08
C ILE A 17 -3.99 17.51 -8.99
N TYR A 18 -3.97 16.43 -8.19
CA TYR A 18 -3.03 16.27 -7.08
C TYR A 18 -3.12 17.38 -6.00
N GLY A 19 -4.31 17.95 -5.81
CA GLY A 19 -4.56 18.87 -4.69
C GLY A 19 -4.51 18.16 -3.33
N ARG A 20 -4.08 18.88 -2.29
CA ARG A 20 -4.03 18.40 -0.88
C ARG A 20 -3.15 17.16 -0.65
N LEU A 21 -2.01 17.07 -1.33
CA LEU A 21 -0.97 16.12 -0.98
C LEU A 21 -0.16 16.60 0.23
N LEU A 22 0.55 15.68 0.87
CA LEU A 22 1.46 15.99 1.96
C LEU A 22 2.87 16.23 1.41
N ALA A 23 3.42 17.42 1.67
CA ALA A 23 4.81 17.72 1.36
C ALA A 23 5.77 16.93 2.27
N VAL A 24 6.79 16.34 1.66
CA VAL A 24 7.88 15.62 2.31
C VAL A 24 9.19 16.30 1.91
N ASP A 25 9.71 17.15 2.79
CA ASP A 25 10.94 17.94 2.58
C ASP A 25 11.99 17.72 3.69
N GLU A 26 11.61 17.02 4.76
CA GLU A 26 12.50 16.72 5.88
C GLU A 26 13.44 15.54 5.53
N PRO A 27 14.77 15.69 5.72
CA PRO A 27 15.73 14.66 5.30
C PRO A 27 15.47 13.26 5.87
N HIS A 28 14.96 13.17 7.09
CA HIS A 28 14.68 11.88 7.73
C HIS A 28 13.43 11.19 7.16
N LEU A 29 12.42 11.95 6.72
CA LEU A 29 11.24 11.41 6.04
C LEU A 29 11.59 10.91 4.63
N ILE A 30 12.48 11.63 3.92
CA ILE A 30 12.99 11.20 2.61
C ILE A 30 13.78 9.88 2.74
N GLN A 31 14.63 9.76 3.78
CA GLN A 31 15.36 8.52 4.07
C GLN A 31 14.41 7.35 4.37
N ARG A 32 13.35 7.60 5.15
CA ARG A 32 12.30 6.63 5.44
C ARG A 32 11.54 6.20 4.19
N TYR A 33 11.19 7.13 3.32
CA TYR A 33 10.55 6.82 2.04
C TYR A 33 11.46 5.97 1.15
N ASN A 34 12.74 6.35 1.03
CA ASN A 34 13.75 5.60 0.29
C ASN A 34 13.97 4.18 0.84
N LYS A 35 13.87 4.00 2.16
CA LYS A 35 13.89 2.67 2.77
C LYS A 35 12.76 1.78 2.25
N ALA A 36 11.55 2.33 2.11
CA ALA A 36 10.41 1.59 1.55
C ALA A 36 10.60 1.30 0.05
N LEU A 37 11.08 2.26 -0.75
CA LEU A 37 11.39 2.04 -2.17
C LEU A 37 12.39 0.89 -2.36
N VAL A 38 13.49 0.89 -1.61
CA VAL A 38 14.50 -0.18 -1.66
C VAL A 38 13.90 -1.53 -1.27
N ALA A 39 13.04 -1.56 -0.26
CA ALA A 39 12.36 -2.79 0.15
C ALA A 39 11.45 -3.37 -0.95
N PHE A 40 10.86 -2.50 -1.79
CA PHE A 40 10.08 -2.89 -2.97
C PHE A 40 10.95 -3.23 -4.21
N GLY A 41 12.28 -3.15 -4.09
CA GLY A 41 13.20 -3.36 -5.20
C GLY A 41 13.31 -2.17 -6.17
N LEU A 42 12.88 -0.98 -5.74
CA LEU A 42 12.95 0.26 -6.51
C LEU A 42 14.20 1.07 -6.13
N GLU A 43 14.65 1.90 -7.07
CA GLU A 43 15.75 2.83 -6.82
C GLU A 43 15.33 3.95 -5.85
N PRO A 44 16.20 4.34 -4.90
CA PRO A 44 15.95 5.51 -4.04
C PRO A 44 15.78 6.79 -4.87
N THR A 45 14.81 7.63 -4.48
CA THR A 45 14.66 8.97 -5.06
C THR A 45 15.86 9.86 -4.71
N ARG A 46 16.24 10.72 -5.66
CA ARG A 46 17.27 11.76 -5.48
C ARG A 46 16.66 13.13 -5.21
N LEU A 47 15.33 13.23 -5.20
CA LEU A 47 14.61 14.44 -4.90
C LEU A 47 14.86 14.89 -3.46
N LYS A 48 14.99 16.21 -3.28
CA LYS A 48 15.13 16.83 -1.94
C LYS A 48 13.78 17.15 -1.31
N SER A 49 12.71 17.10 -2.08
CA SER A 49 11.35 17.31 -1.63
C SER A 49 10.39 16.72 -2.67
N PHE A 50 9.28 16.15 -2.22
CA PHE A 50 8.21 15.63 -3.08
C PHE A 50 6.89 15.65 -2.30
N GLN A 51 5.78 15.33 -2.95
CA GLN A 51 4.49 15.25 -2.30
C GLN A 51 3.93 13.83 -2.37
N ILE A 52 3.21 13.40 -1.33
CA ILE A 52 2.59 12.09 -1.27
C ILE A 52 1.09 12.15 -1.00
N ASP A 53 0.38 11.16 -1.51
CA ASP A 53 -1.03 10.91 -1.24
C ASP A 53 -1.24 10.00 -0.02
N ARG A 54 -2.49 9.61 0.28
CA ARG A 54 -2.79 8.71 1.41
C ARG A 54 -2.04 7.39 1.34
N THR A 55 -1.84 6.84 0.15
CA THR A 55 -1.13 5.57 -0.06
C THR A 55 0.38 5.72 -0.04
N GLY A 56 0.91 6.95 -0.09
CA GLY A 56 2.33 7.22 -0.24
C GLY A 56 2.77 7.39 -1.71
N PHE A 57 1.85 7.43 -2.67
CA PHE A 57 2.17 7.70 -4.06
C PHE A 57 2.58 9.16 -4.26
N SER A 58 3.66 9.38 -5.02
CA SER A 58 4.18 10.70 -5.39
C SER A 58 4.23 10.87 -6.90
N PRO A 59 3.53 11.87 -7.46
CA PRO A 59 3.65 12.23 -8.88
C PRO A 59 5.07 12.62 -9.27
N GLU A 60 5.82 13.28 -8.39
CA GLU A 60 7.20 13.71 -8.66
C GLU A 60 8.17 12.52 -8.74
N ILE A 61 7.98 11.51 -7.89
CA ILE A 61 8.78 10.28 -7.93
C ILE A 61 8.42 9.45 -9.16
N ALA A 62 7.13 9.34 -9.49
CA ALA A 62 6.67 8.73 -10.74
C ALA A 62 7.33 9.37 -11.98
N GLU A 63 7.43 10.71 -12.00
CA GLU A 63 8.17 11.43 -13.05
C GLU A 63 9.67 11.13 -13.05
N GLU A 64 10.31 11.01 -11.87
CA GLU A 64 11.74 10.74 -11.74
C GLU A 64 12.11 9.34 -12.23
N CYS A 65 11.34 8.31 -11.86
CA CYS A 65 11.59 6.93 -12.28
C CYS A 65 11.01 6.61 -13.66
N GLY A 66 10.13 7.46 -14.20
CA GLY A 66 9.47 7.23 -15.50
C GLY A 66 8.39 6.16 -15.45
N ASP A 67 7.86 5.86 -14.26
CA ASP A 67 6.86 4.83 -14.00
C ASP A 67 5.78 5.38 -13.07
N PHE A 68 4.57 5.61 -13.61
CA PHE A 68 3.43 6.07 -12.82
C PHE A 68 2.82 4.97 -11.96
N ASP A 69 3.13 3.70 -12.24
CA ASP A 69 2.60 2.54 -11.53
C ASP A 69 3.64 1.94 -10.57
N TYR A 70 4.66 2.71 -10.17
CA TYR A 70 5.75 2.21 -9.33
C TYR A 70 5.29 1.65 -7.96
N LEU A 71 4.13 2.10 -7.46
CA LEU A 71 3.45 1.53 -6.29
C LEU A 71 2.22 0.69 -6.64
N ASP A 72 1.89 0.49 -7.91
CA ASP A 72 0.72 -0.28 -8.32
C ASP A 72 1.11 -1.34 -9.37
N PRO A 73 1.99 -2.31 -9.01
CA PRO A 73 2.49 -3.29 -9.95
C PRO A 73 1.34 -4.10 -10.56
N ASN A 74 1.28 -4.11 -11.90
CA ASN A 74 0.20 -4.71 -12.69
C ASN A 74 -1.20 -4.14 -12.38
N GLU A 75 -1.32 -2.99 -11.72
CA GLU A 75 -2.59 -2.36 -11.36
C GLU A 75 -3.50 -3.26 -10.49
N VAL A 76 -2.91 -4.05 -9.58
CA VAL A 76 -3.65 -4.99 -8.70
C VAL A 76 -3.07 -4.99 -7.28
N ASN A 77 -1.83 -5.46 -7.12
CA ASN A 77 -1.19 -5.62 -5.82
C ASN A 77 -0.57 -4.30 -5.35
N ARG A 78 -1.42 -3.34 -5.01
CA ARG A 78 -0.99 -2.00 -4.68
C ARG A 78 -0.09 -1.98 -3.45
N ARG A 79 1.10 -1.42 -3.61
CA ARG A 79 2.04 -1.07 -2.53
C ARG A 79 1.61 0.22 -1.85
N PHE A 80 1.84 0.29 -0.55
CA PHE A 80 1.62 1.50 0.25
C PHE A 80 2.83 1.86 1.10
N ILE A 81 3.00 3.16 1.34
CA ILE A 81 4.03 3.75 2.20
C ILE A 81 3.34 4.75 3.12
N ILE A 82 3.37 4.49 4.42
CA ILE A 82 2.85 5.37 5.47
C ILE A 82 4.05 5.91 6.27
N LEU A 83 4.38 7.18 6.02
CA LEU A 83 5.36 7.97 6.74
C LEU A 83 4.79 8.60 8.02
N THR A 84 3.51 8.98 8.00
CA THR A 84 2.88 9.70 9.11
C THR A 84 1.39 9.38 9.23
N PRO A 85 0.80 9.43 10.44
CA PRO A 85 -0.63 9.22 10.64
C PRO A 85 -1.49 10.25 9.89
N SER A 86 -0.97 11.47 9.67
CA SER A 86 -1.66 12.54 8.94
C SER A 86 -1.98 12.18 7.48
N GLN A 87 -1.40 11.12 6.93
CA GLN A 87 -1.76 10.63 5.59
C GLN A 87 -3.21 10.19 5.48
N ILE A 88 -3.88 9.84 6.59
CA ILE A 88 -5.24 9.32 6.59
C ILE A 88 -6.26 10.25 5.92
N ASP A 89 -6.08 11.57 6.06
CA ASP A 89 -7.01 12.58 5.54
C ASP A 89 -6.70 13.00 4.09
N LEU A 90 -5.56 12.57 3.53
CA LEU A 90 -5.14 12.91 2.17
C LEU A 90 -6.00 12.19 1.13
N PRO A 91 -6.13 12.69 -0.10
CA PRO A 91 -6.76 11.93 -1.18
C PRO A 91 -5.90 10.73 -1.61
N VAL A 92 -6.50 9.81 -2.37
CA VAL A 92 -5.77 8.85 -3.21
C VAL A 92 -5.91 9.34 -4.64
N VAL A 93 -4.80 9.55 -5.34
CA VAL A 93 -4.79 10.30 -6.60
C VAL A 93 -4.40 9.47 -7.83
N HIS A 94 -3.79 8.31 -7.61
CA HIS A 94 -3.44 7.37 -8.67
C HIS A 94 -3.79 5.97 -8.21
N THR A 95 -4.79 5.32 -8.79
CA THR A 95 -5.23 3.97 -8.39
C THR A 95 -6.04 3.32 -9.51
N ALA A 96 -5.83 2.01 -9.71
CA ALA A 96 -6.62 1.22 -10.63
C ALA A 96 -7.98 0.81 -10.07
N PHE A 97 -8.19 0.90 -8.76
CA PHE A 97 -9.45 0.56 -8.10
C PHE A 97 -10.01 1.72 -7.28
N SER A 98 -11.34 1.91 -7.34
CA SER A 98 -12.02 3.02 -6.66
C SER A 98 -12.14 2.85 -5.14
N ASN A 99 -12.08 1.62 -4.64
CA ASN A 99 -12.20 1.28 -3.22
C ASN A 99 -10.89 1.45 -2.45
N THR A 100 -9.73 1.57 -3.12
CA THR A 100 -8.41 1.74 -2.49
C THR A 100 -8.38 2.88 -1.47
N SER A 101 -9.04 3.99 -1.78
CA SER A 101 -9.17 5.14 -0.87
C SER A 101 -9.84 4.75 0.46
N GLN A 102 -10.99 4.09 0.38
CA GLN A 102 -11.75 3.62 1.55
C GLN A 102 -10.99 2.54 2.31
N LEU A 103 -10.36 1.61 1.59
CA LEU A 103 -9.53 0.55 2.14
C LEU A 103 -8.39 1.07 3.01
N MET A 104 -7.60 1.99 2.47
CA MET A 104 -6.53 2.65 3.20
C MET A 104 -7.05 3.39 4.43
N PHE A 105 -8.18 4.09 4.29
CA PHE A 105 -8.80 4.79 5.41
C PHE A 105 -9.21 3.83 6.54
N GLU A 106 -9.86 2.72 6.21
CA GLU A 106 -10.28 1.72 7.20
C GLU A 106 -9.09 1.02 7.85
N PHE A 107 -8.08 0.65 7.07
CA PHE A 107 -6.83 0.08 7.58
C PHE A 107 -6.14 1.03 8.55
N MET A 108 -5.97 2.30 8.17
CA MET A 108 -5.34 3.30 9.02
C MET A 108 -6.16 3.57 10.29
N SER A 109 -7.47 3.70 10.16
CA SER A 109 -8.38 3.94 11.30
C SER A 109 -8.38 2.79 12.30
N LYS A 110 -8.48 1.54 11.82
CA LYS A 110 -8.53 0.36 12.69
C LYS A 110 -7.19 0.10 13.38
N ASN A 111 -6.08 0.46 12.73
CA ASN A 111 -4.73 0.24 13.23
C ASN A 111 -4.06 1.54 13.74
N GLN A 112 -4.85 2.58 14.05
CA GLN A 112 -4.34 3.93 14.36
C GLN A 112 -3.27 3.92 15.45
N ARG A 113 -3.49 3.19 16.56
CA ARG A 113 -2.52 3.12 17.66
C ARG A 113 -1.18 2.53 17.23
N ALA A 114 -1.19 1.47 16.42
CA ALA A 114 0.01 0.84 15.93
C ALA A 114 0.72 1.76 14.93
N ILE A 115 -0.04 2.39 14.03
CA ILE A 115 0.50 3.33 13.05
C ILE A 115 1.14 4.54 13.72
N ASP A 116 0.47 5.15 14.69
CA ASP A 116 1.00 6.27 15.48
C ASP A 116 2.32 5.90 16.15
N ALA A 117 2.39 4.72 16.79
CA ALA A 117 3.58 4.28 17.50
C ALA A 117 4.76 3.99 16.56
N LEU A 118 4.49 3.32 15.42
CA LEU A 118 5.53 2.90 14.46
C LEU A 118 6.09 4.09 13.68
N THR A 119 5.22 4.99 13.20
CA THR A 119 5.61 6.13 12.36
C THR A 119 6.46 7.18 13.10
N ILE A 120 6.48 7.17 14.44
CA ILE A 120 7.41 8.00 15.23
C ILE A 120 8.87 7.65 14.89
N LYS A 121 9.19 6.36 14.76
CA LYS A 121 10.58 5.88 14.61
C LYS A 121 10.93 5.49 13.20
N ASP A 122 9.98 4.96 12.44
CA ASP A 122 10.25 4.32 11.15
C ASP A 122 9.11 4.54 10.15
N VAL A 123 9.29 4.06 8.92
CA VAL A 123 8.23 3.99 7.91
C VAL A 123 7.45 2.69 8.04
N ILE A 124 6.15 2.75 7.77
CA ILE A 124 5.34 1.55 7.55
C ILE A 124 5.17 1.39 6.04
N TYR A 125 5.43 0.20 5.53
CA TYR A 125 5.22 -0.09 4.11
C TYR A 125 4.76 -1.54 3.93
N GLY A 126 4.05 -1.77 2.84
CA GLY A 126 3.41 -3.04 2.59
C GLY A 126 2.69 -3.11 1.26
N GLU A 127 1.89 -4.16 1.10
CA GLU A 127 1.09 -4.44 -0.08
C GLU A 127 -0.35 -4.72 0.32
N ILE A 128 -1.30 -4.25 -0.49
CA ILE A 128 -2.68 -4.71 -0.49
C ILE A 128 -2.66 -5.94 -1.40
N GLU A 129 -2.56 -7.12 -0.80
CA GLU A 129 -2.47 -8.37 -1.52
C GLU A 129 -3.87 -8.83 -1.95
N ASP A 130 -4.00 -9.02 -3.25
CA ASP A 130 -5.14 -9.70 -3.86
C ASP A 130 -4.80 -11.18 -4.11
N SER A 131 -5.84 -12.01 -4.15
CA SER A 131 -5.71 -13.43 -4.51
C SER A 131 -5.18 -13.65 -5.94
N VAL A 132 -5.16 -12.58 -6.76
CA VAL A 132 -4.79 -12.61 -8.16
C VAL A 132 -3.51 -11.79 -8.38
N PRO A 133 -2.44 -12.39 -8.94
CA PRO A 133 -1.19 -11.67 -9.18
C PRO A 133 -1.25 -10.72 -10.39
N LYS A 134 -2.15 -11.01 -11.34
CA LYS A 134 -2.38 -10.23 -12.57
C LYS A 134 -3.77 -10.50 -13.12
N VAL A 135 -4.46 -9.43 -13.53
CA VAL A 135 -5.77 -9.50 -14.17
C VAL A 135 -5.61 -9.79 -15.67
N ASN A 136 -6.22 -10.88 -16.15
CA ASN A 136 -6.24 -11.26 -17.57
C ASN A 136 -7.66 -11.22 -18.15
N ASP A 137 -8.66 -11.53 -17.33
CA ASP A 137 -10.08 -11.45 -17.69
C ASP A 137 -10.98 -11.01 -16.51
N ILE A 138 -12.28 -10.87 -16.77
CA ILE A 138 -13.25 -10.47 -15.74
C ILE A 138 -13.36 -11.50 -14.60
N GLU A 139 -13.12 -12.79 -14.86
CA GLU A 139 -13.23 -13.82 -13.82
C GLU A 139 -12.14 -13.64 -12.75
N ASP A 140 -10.94 -13.21 -13.17
CA ASP A 140 -9.88 -12.81 -12.26
C ASP A 140 -10.35 -11.72 -11.29
N LEU A 141 -10.98 -10.65 -11.80
CA LEU A 141 -11.54 -9.56 -10.97
C LEU A 141 -12.64 -10.06 -10.02
N LEU A 142 -13.54 -10.91 -10.52
CA LEU A 142 -14.63 -11.48 -9.72
C LEU A 142 -14.12 -12.41 -8.59
N SER A 143 -12.92 -12.95 -8.73
CA SER A 143 -12.31 -13.77 -7.68
C SER A 143 -11.79 -12.95 -6.50
N ILE A 144 -11.57 -11.63 -6.69
CA ILE A 144 -11.13 -10.68 -5.66
C ILE A 144 -12.33 -10.33 -4.77
N ASN A 145 -12.57 -11.17 -3.77
CA ASN A 145 -13.65 -11.00 -2.79
C ASN A 145 -13.20 -10.34 -1.49
N GLN A 146 -11.90 -10.46 -1.20
CA GLN A 146 -11.26 -9.92 -0.01
C GLN A 146 -9.84 -9.54 -0.35
N VAL A 147 -9.33 -8.52 0.32
CA VAL A 147 -7.94 -8.09 0.23
C VAL A 147 -7.27 -8.20 1.59
N GLU A 148 -5.98 -8.48 1.59
CA GLU A 148 -5.16 -8.56 2.80
C GLU A 148 -4.06 -7.48 2.81
N PHE A 149 -4.00 -6.69 3.87
CA PHE A 149 -2.90 -5.75 4.08
C PHE A 149 -1.67 -6.47 4.64
N LYS A 150 -0.70 -6.75 3.77
CA LYS A 150 0.60 -7.28 4.16
C LYS A 150 1.55 -6.17 4.56
N VAL A 151 1.80 -6.02 5.85
CA VAL A 151 2.69 -4.98 6.40
C VAL A 151 4.13 -5.50 6.47
N LEU A 152 4.87 -5.36 5.37
CA LEU A 152 6.25 -5.85 5.25
C LEU A 152 7.21 -5.25 6.28
N SER A 153 7.02 -3.97 6.64
CA SER A 153 7.80 -3.35 7.71
C SER A 153 7.57 -4.01 9.08
N ALA A 154 6.35 -4.51 9.33
CA ALA A 154 6.03 -5.21 10.57
C ALA A 154 6.64 -6.61 10.59
N GLU A 155 6.74 -7.30 9.44
CA GLU A 155 7.47 -8.57 9.36
C GLU A 155 8.97 -8.42 9.66
N ASP A 156 9.61 -7.36 9.16
CA ASP A 156 11.02 -7.05 9.49
C ASP A 156 11.19 -6.74 11.00
N VAL A 157 10.26 -5.97 11.58
CA VAL A 157 10.27 -5.67 13.03
C VAL A 157 9.95 -6.91 13.87
N LEU A 158 8.99 -7.73 13.47
CA LEU A 158 8.63 -8.99 14.14
C LEU A 158 9.77 -10.01 14.06
N GLY A 159 10.43 -10.13 12.91
CA GLY A 159 11.60 -10.98 12.75
C GLY A 159 12.72 -10.58 13.71
N LYS A 160 12.99 -9.27 13.83
CA LYS A 160 13.96 -8.71 14.77
C LYS A 160 13.53 -8.86 16.22
N ALA A 161 12.25 -8.72 16.54
CA ALA A 161 11.71 -8.94 17.88
C ALA A 161 11.82 -10.42 18.28
N ALA A 162 11.54 -11.35 17.37
CA ALA A 162 11.69 -12.79 17.58
C ALA A 162 13.18 -13.20 17.70
N GLU A 163 14.09 -12.54 16.97
CA GLU A 163 15.54 -12.67 17.20
C GLU A 163 15.90 -12.22 18.62
N LEU A 164 15.45 -11.03 19.04
CA LEU A 164 15.71 -10.51 20.38
C LEU A 164 15.16 -11.45 21.47
N GLY A 165 13.96 -11.99 21.30
CA GLY A 165 13.38 -12.98 22.21
C GLY A 165 14.27 -14.22 22.36
N ARG A 166 14.75 -14.78 21.24
CA ARG A 166 15.68 -15.92 21.25
C ARG A 166 16.99 -15.60 21.97
N LEU A 167 17.55 -14.40 21.76
CA LEU A 167 18.77 -13.96 22.46
C LEU A 167 18.54 -13.77 23.96
N VAL A 168 17.37 -13.25 24.36
CA VAL A 168 16.97 -13.15 25.78
C VAL A 168 16.85 -14.53 26.41
N ASP A 169 16.24 -15.49 25.72
CA ASP A 169 16.11 -16.86 26.22
C ASP A 169 17.48 -17.53 26.37
N ARG A 170 18.36 -17.36 25.37
CA ARG A 170 19.74 -17.82 25.42
C ARG A 170 20.50 -17.23 26.60
N LEU A 171 20.40 -15.91 26.81
CA LEU A 171 21.03 -15.22 27.94
C LEU A 171 20.53 -15.76 29.31
N LYS A 172 19.27 -16.19 29.39
CA LYS A 172 18.69 -16.77 30.61
C LYS A 172 19.08 -18.24 30.84
N GLN A 173 19.23 -19.02 29.78
CA GLN A 173 19.42 -20.47 29.86
C GLN A 173 20.90 -20.89 29.85
N GLU A 174 21.76 -20.18 29.14
CA GLU A 174 23.18 -20.54 28.99
C GLU A 174 24.05 -19.86 30.07
N PRO A 175 24.85 -20.62 30.87
CA PRO A 175 25.62 -20.07 31.99
C PRO A 175 26.66 -19.00 31.63
N ASP A 176 27.22 -19.06 30.42
CA ASP A 176 28.30 -18.15 29.97
C ASP A 176 27.84 -17.14 28.91
N ALA A 177 26.57 -17.13 28.50
CA ALA A 177 26.09 -16.26 27.44
C ALA A 177 26.20 -14.76 27.78
N TRP A 178 26.20 -14.39 29.06
CA TRP A 178 26.44 -13.00 29.51
C TRP A 178 27.86 -12.49 29.20
N ARG A 179 28.81 -13.38 28.86
CA ARG A 179 30.19 -13.02 28.48
C ARG A 179 30.33 -12.73 26.99
N ASP A 180 29.31 -13.02 26.19
CA ASP A 180 29.29 -12.79 24.76
C ASP A 180 28.93 -11.33 24.45
N ASN A 181 29.95 -10.48 24.39
CA ASN A 181 29.79 -9.05 24.09
C ASN A 181 29.15 -8.78 22.72
N ALA A 182 29.39 -9.64 21.73
CA ALA A 182 28.79 -9.48 20.40
C ALA A 182 27.28 -9.77 20.45
N MET A 183 26.87 -10.81 21.18
CA MET A 183 25.47 -11.11 21.44
C MET A 183 24.78 -9.97 22.22
N LEU A 184 25.38 -9.47 23.30
CA LEU A 184 24.83 -8.36 24.08
C LEU A 184 24.69 -7.08 23.25
N GLN A 185 25.69 -6.76 22.43
CA GLN A 185 25.62 -5.62 21.53
C GLN A 185 24.49 -5.77 20.50
N ARG A 186 24.34 -6.97 19.93
CA ARG A 186 23.22 -7.30 19.02
C ARG A 186 21.87 -7.14 19.71
N MET A 187 21.73 -7.58 20.96
CA MET A 187 20.51 -7.39 21.75
C MET A 187 20.17 -5.91 21.94
N VAL A 188 21.16 -5.06 22.25
CA VAL A 188 20.98 -3.61 22.38
C VAL A 188 20.53 -3.00 21.06
N ASP A 189 21.13 -3.40 19.95
CA ASP A 189 20.78 -2.87 18.63
C ASP A 189 19.38 -3.32 18.18
N LEU A 190 18.98 -4.56 18.47
CA LEU A 190 17.62 -5.03 18.24
C LEU A 190 16.60 -4.31 19.15
N ALA A 191 16.93 -4.06 20.41
CA ALA A 191 16.05 -3.36 21.35
C ALA A 191 15.81 -1.89 20.96
N LYS A 192 16.80 -1.22 20.38
CA LYS A 192 16.63 0.14 19.82
C LYS A 192 15.60 0.18 18.69
N ILE A 193 15.55 -0.88 17.89
CA ILE A 193 14.64 -1.01 16.74
C ILE A 193 13.24 -1.44 17.21
N CYS A 194 13.13 -2.52 17.97
CA CYS A 194 11.85 -3.17 18.28
C CYS A 194 11.11 -2.52 19.47
N GLY A 195 11.80 -1.77 20.34
CA GLY A 195 11.19 -1.27 21.57
C GLY A 195 10.90 -2.36 22.59
N ASP A 196 9.90 -2.16 23.45
CA ASP A 196 9.50 -3.18 24.44
C ASP A 196 8.68 -4.30 23.78
N ILE A 197 9.33 -5.42 23.54
CA ILE A 197 8.74 -6.62 22.91
C ILE A 197 7.76 -7.38 23.83
N ARG A 198 7.56 -6.95 25.08
CA ARG A 198 6.68 -7.63 26.06
C ARG A 198 5.26 -7.08 26.09
N GLU A 199 5.09 -5.78 25.84
CA GLU A 199 3.85 -5.05 26.14
C GLU A 199 3.18 -4.45 24.89
N ASN A 200 3.89 -4.34 23.77
CA ASN A 200 3.43 -3.52 22.65
C ASN A 200 2.96 -4.39 21.48
N ALA A 201 1.65 -4.35 21.19
CA ALA A 201 1.08 -4.89 19.96
C ALA A 201 1.49 -3.97 18.78
N LEU A 202 2.75 -4.10 18.35
CA LEU A 202 3.39 -3.31 17.29
C LEU A 202 2.97 -3.74 15.87
N VAL A 203 1.89 -4.51 15.76
CA VAL A 203 1.49 -5.14 14.51
C VAL A 203 0.04 -4.77 14.23
N PRO A 204 -0.25 -4.15 13.08
CA PRO A 204 -1.61 -4.03 12.57
C PRO A 204 -2.27 -5.42 12.52
N ASP A 205 -3.37 -5.60 13.23
CA ASP A 205 -4.08 -6.89 13.35
C ASP A 205 -5.36 -6.94 12.50
N GLN A 206 -5.90 -5.77 12.13
CA GLN A 206 -7.02 -5.66 11.21
C GLN A 206 -6.51 -5.50 9.78
N VAL A 207 -6.29 -6.62 9.10
CA VAL A 207 -5.68 -6.66 7.76
C VAL A 207 -6.59 -7.18 6.65
N ILE A 208 -7.70 -7.84 6.97
CA ILE A 208 -8.63 -8.40 5.97
C ILE A 208 -9.83 -7.48 5.78
N PHE A 209 -10.10 -7.11 4.53
CA PHE A 209 -11.21 -6.25 4.15
C PHE A 209 -12.01 -6.86 2.99
N ARG A 210 -13.33 -6.68 3.01
CA ARG A 210 -14.25 -7.18 1.98
C ARG A 210 -14.80 -6.05 1.13
N HIS A 211 -15.05 -6.33 -0.14
CA HIS A 211 -15.61 -5.36 -1.09
C HIS A 211 -16.89 -5.89 -1.70
N ASN A 212 -17.94 -5.07 -1.61
CA ASN A 212 -19.22 -5.38 -2.22
C ASN A 212 -19.45 -4.53 -3.48
N ALA A 213 -18.68 -3.48 -3.71
CA ALA A 213 -18.77 -2.68 -4.92
C ALA A 213 -17.46 -1.94 -5.19
N TYR A 214 -17.03 -1.93 -6.44
CA TYR A 214 -15.86 -1.16 -6.88
C TYR A 214 -15.90 -0.90 -8.39
N TRP A 215 -15.18 0.13 -8.81
CA TRP A 215 -14.82 0.39 -10.19
C TRP A 215 -13.32 0.11 -10.39
N THR A 216 -12.95 -0.34 -11.58
CA THR A 216 -11.55 -0.48 -11.99
C THR A 216 -11.26 0.03 -13.40
N SER A 217 -10.05 0.54 -13.62
CA SER A 217 -9.51 0.95 -14.94
C SER A 217 -9.31 -0.21 -15.91
N HIS A 218 -9.21 -1.45 -15.40
CA HIS A 218 -9.02 -2.65 -16.21
C HIS A 218 -10.05 -2.73 -17.34
N PHE A 219 -9.60 -3.18 -18.51
CA PHE A 219 -10.42 -3.34 -19.72
C PHE A 219 -11.17 -2.09 -20.19
N GLY A 220 -10.63 -0.89 -19.89
CA GLY A 220 -11.24 0.38 -20.30
C GLY A 220 -12.31 0.90 -19.35
N GLY A 221 -12.44 0.30 -18.17
CA GLY A 221 -13.41 0.69 -17.15
C GLY A 221 -14.44 -0.40 -16.91
N LEU A 222 -14.53 -0.87 -15.67
CA LEU A 222 -15.48 -1.91 -15.27
C LEU A 222 -16.02 -1.62 -13.87
N TYR A 223 -17.33 -1.76 -13.70
CA TYR A 223 -17.99 -1.71 -12.39
C TYR A 223 -18.41 -3.11 -11.95
N VAL A 224 -18.09 -3.46 -10.70
CA VAL A 224 -18.53 -4.69 -10.03
C VAL A 224 -19.41 -4.33 -8.85
N PHE A 225 -20.55 -5.01 -8.72
CA PHE A 225 -21.44 -4.96 -7.58
C PHE A 225 -21.73 -6.39 -7.13
N VAL A 226 -21.25 -6.77 -5.95
CA VAL A 226 -21.42 -8.09 -5.34
C VAL A 226 -22.57 -8.03 -4.35
N ASP A 227 -23.74 -8.53 -4.76
CA ASP A 227 -24.89 -8.75 -3.87
C ASP A 227 -24.90 -10.20 -3.35
N PRO A 228 -25.64 -10.50 -2.25
CA PRO A 228 -25.69 -11.84 -1.67
C PRO A 228 -26.11 -12.95 -2.65
N ASP A 229 -26.98 -12.62 -3.60
CA ASP A 229 -27.58 -13.59 -4.52
C ASP A 229 -26.96 -13.56 -5.92
N MET A 230 -26.36 -12.44 -6.33
CA MET A 230 -25.89 -12.23 -7.70
C MET A 230 -24.83 -11.14 -7.77
N THR A 231 -23.80 -11.31 -8.60
CA THR A 231 -22.85 -10.23 -8.92
C THR A 231 -23.27 -9.53 -10.21
N THR A 232 -23.27 -8.20 -10.23
CA THR A 232 -23.52 -7.41 -11.44
C THR A 232 -22.22 -6.79 -11.94
N VAL A 233 -21.92 -6.98 -13.22
CA VAL A 233 -20.75 -6.43 -13.90
C VAL A 233 -21.21 -5.50 -15.01
N ILE A 234 -20.74 -4.26 -15.01
CA ILE A 234 -20.99 -3.28 -16.07
C ILE A 234 -19.68 -2.96 -16.78
N CYS A 235 -19.56 -3.27 -18.06
CA CYS A 235 -18.33 -3.07 -18.84
C CYS A 235 -18.57 -3.03 -20.36
N ASP A 236 -17.52 -2.74 -21.11
CA ASP A 236 -17.50 -2.92 -22.57
C ASP A 236 -17.63 -4.41 -22.93
N PRO A 237 -18.54 -4.81 -23.83
CA PRO A 237 -18.64 -6.18 -24.33
C PRO A 237 -17.35 -6.76 -24.95
N ALA A 238 -16.41 -5.92 -25.35
CA ALA A 238 -15.09 -6.34 -25.83
C ALA A 238 -14.14 -6.80 -24.70
N ALA A 239 -14.50 -6.57 -23.43
CA ALA A 239 -13.70 -6.99 -22.29
C ALA A 239 -13.54 -8.53 -22.25
N PRO A 240 -12.32 -9.05 -22.02
CA PRO A 240 -12.08 -10.48 -21.90
C PRO A 240 -12.93 -11.11 -20.79
N GLY A 241 -13.67 -12.17 -21.11
CA GLY A 241 -14.53 -12.85 -20.13
C GLY A 241 -15.95 -12.29 -20.02
N PHE A 242 -16.35 -11.33 -20.88
CA PHE A 242 -17.73 -10.85 -20.92
C PHE A 242 -18.73 -12.00 -21.16
N ARG A 243 -19.73 -12.14 -20.28
CA ARG A 243 -20.74 -13.22 -20.30
C ARG A 243 -20.15 -14.65 -20.29
N ARG A 244 -18.96 -14.83 -19.71
CA ARG A 244 -18.34 -16.15 -19.55
C ARG A 244 -18.90 -16.88 -18.32
N SER A 245 -19.15 -16.17 -17.23
CA SER A 245 -19.77 -16.72 -16.02
C SER A 245 -21.21 -17.16 -16.23
N ARG A 246 -21.69 -18.01 -15.31
CA ARG A 246 -23.05 -18.54 -15.37
C ARG A 246 -24.07 -17.40 -15.13
N PRO A 247 -25.15 -17.29 -15.92
CA PRO A 247 -26.10 -16.17 -15.83
C PRO A 247 -26.81 -16.00 -14.48
N TRP A 248 -26.87 -17.06 -13.66
CA TRP A 248 -27.46 -17.02 -12.32
C TRP A 248 -26.46 -16.67 -11.22
N GLN A 249 -25.18 -16.52 -11.57
CA GLN A 249 -24.12 -16.06 -10.66
C GLN A 249 -23.71 -14.64 -10.98
N VAL A 250 -23.62 -14.30 -12.27
CA VAL A 250 -23.18 -12.99 -12.75
C VAL A 250 -24.12 -12.43 -13.80
N SER A 251 -24.63 -11.23 -13.56
CA SER A 251 -25.37 -10.41 -14.51
C SER A 251 -24.42 -9.45 -15.21
N TYR A 252 -24.33 -9.52 -16.54
CA TYR A 252 -23.49 -8.62 -17.33
C TYR A 252 -24.35 -7.57 -18.05
N LEU A 253 -24.09 -6.30 -17.75
CA LEU A 253 -24.66 -5.14 -18.41
C LEU A 253 -23.61 -4.50 -19.31
N SER A 254 -23.99 -4.22 -20.55
CA SER A 254 -23.12 -3.53 -21.51
C SER A 254 -23.19 -2.02 -21.26
N ILE A 255 -22.06 -1.31 -21.32
CA ILE A 255 -22.07 0.17 -21.30
C ILE A 255 -22.76 0.76 -22.53
N ASN A 256 -22.88 -0.02 -23.62
CA ASN A 256 -23.57 0.36 -24.85
C ASN A 256 -25.05 -0.01 -24.85
N ASP A 257 -25.59 -0.51 -23.73
CA ASP A 257 -27.00 -0.91 -23.62
C ASP A 257 -27.88 0.34 -23.45
N ALA A 258 -28.06 1.08 -24.54
CA ALA A 258 -28.85 2.31 -24.59
C ALA A 258 -30.37 2.07 -24.70
N ASP A 259 -30.78 0.82 -24.97
CA ASP A 259 -32.16 0.48 -25.34
C ASP A 259 -32.75 -0.63 -24.45
N LYS A 260 -33.36 -0.21 -23.35
CA LYS A 260 -34.56 -0.86 -22.79
C LYS A 260 -35.59 0.17 -22.37
#